data_AF-A0A0X3UTU2-F1
#
_entry.id   AF-A0A0X3UTU2-F1
#
_cell.length_a   1.000
_cell.length_b   1.000
_cell.length_c   1.000
_cell.angle_alpha   90.00
_cell.angle_beta   90.00
_cell.angle_gamma   90.00
#
_symmetry.space_group_name_H-M   'P 1'
#
loop_
_entity.id
_entity.type
_entity.pdbx_description
1 polymer ?
#
loop_
_entity_poly.entity_id
_entity_poly.type
_entity_poly.pdbx_seq_one_letter_code
_entity_poly.pdbx_strand_id
1 'polypeptide(L)'
;MIGVSDETSPVGRVLGTADATPLQFWTAVAPGSYLQLDDVVVTKRDLPDREPVTIAGVVTQVRARHEGAQFDSDVFAIADGTLPAMVQEAAEITTTRVDPELYVPPAPGAVVHRATGAARDAALHFDRMERRVPMGTGRDGVPVYLNADFLDGTRGAHVSISGISGVATKTSFATFLLYSVFRSGQLGADGANARALIFNVKGEDLLFLDHPNTKLDDNTRAAYKLLDLPAQPFSDVRVYAPPRAGDSSGSPDVSSRLTGVDAFYWTLEEFCSGKLLPYVFADSDDERQQYTMVVHSVTAHLHRFAVPAEGGISIDGRRIGSYGDLVDHIVDQLTDDETRSIWAGSAVNMGTVNAFARRMINSKRDLSRLIRGDLAQRRPHQIKTADSAQVTVVDLHNLPDRAQRFVVGVTLKTEFEEKEKSGTGRPLLFVVLDELNKYAPREGSSPIKEVLLDIAERGRSLGVILIGAQQTASEVERRIVTNSAIRVVGRLDPAEASRPEYGFLPPAMRQRALLARPGTMFVNQPDIPVPLCVEFPFPAWATRKSESGPPPVETLRSIVQGADPFAVIGGRAGGDDDDIPF
;
A
#
# COMPACT_ATOMS: atom_id res chain seq x y z
N MET A 1 -26.79 -22.98 -11.09
CA MET A 1 -27.05 -23.05 -12.54
C MET A 1 -26.78 -21.67 -13.12
N ILE A 2 -25.70 -21.51 -13.89
CA ILE A 2 -25.38 -20.23 -14.55
C ILE A 2 -26.46 -19.99 -15.60
N GLY A 3 -27.48 -19.21 -15.26
CA GLY A 3 -28.51 -18.82 -16.20
C GLY A 3 -27.91 -17.89 -17.24
N VAL A 4 -27.84 -18.35 -18.50
CA VAL A 4 -27.86 -17.40 -19.61
C VAL A 4 -29.26 -16.81 -19.56
N SER A 5 -29.38 -15.53 -19.22
CA SER A 5 -30.61 -14.82 -19.53
C SER A 5 -30.76 -14.87 -21.05
N ASP A 6 -31.77 -15.59 -21.56
CA ASP A 6 -32.16 -15.58 -22.99
C ASP A 6 -32.53 -14.16 -23.49
N GLU A 7 -32.44 -13.14 -22.64
CA GLU A 7 -32.76 -11.75 -22.91
C GLU A 7 -31.63 -10.94 -23.56
N THR A 8 -30.39 -11.44 -23.66
CA THR A 8 -29.30 -10.71 -24.35
C THR A 8 -29.08 -11.22 -25.77
N SER A 9 -29.24 -10.32 -26.76
CA SER A 9 -28.96 -10.60 -28.17
C SER A 9 -27.55 -11.20 -28.33
N PRO A 10 -27.40 -12.27 -29.14
CA PRO A 10 -26.10 -12.83 -29.47
C PRO A 10 -25.14 -11.75 -29.99
N VAL A 11 -23.91 -11.74 -29.47
CA VAL A 11 -22.85 -10.81 -29.92
C VAL A 11 -21.95 -11.44 -30.98
N GLY A 12 -22.04 -12.76 -31.17
CA GLY A 12 -21.19 -13.47 -32.11
C GLY A 12 -21.37 -14.99 -32.07
N ARG A 13 -20.47 -15.67 -32.79
CA ARG A 13 -20.38 -17.14 -32.82
C ARG A 13 -18.93 -17.59 -32.74
N VAL A 14 -18.69 -18.75 -32.15
CA VAL A 14 -17.34 -19.35 -32.09
C VAL A 14 -16.83 -19.61 -33.52
N LEU A 15 -15.60 -19.18 -33.81
CA LEU A 15 -14.98 -19.35 -35.13
C LEU A 15 -14.79 -20.84 -35.45
N GLY A 16 -15.00 -21.20 -36.72
CA GLY A 16 -14.61 -22.50 -37.26
C GLY A 16 -13.27 -22.51 -38.00
N THR A 17 -12.71 -21.33 -38.28
CA THR A 17 -11.42 -21.18 -39.00
C THR A 17 -10.22 -21.13 -38.06
N ALA A 18 -10.44 -21.20 -36.75
CA ALA A 18 -9.42 -21.24 -35.72
C ALA A 18 -9.80 -22.33 -34.72
N ASP A 19 -8.81 -23.07 -34.22
CA ASP A 19 -9.06 -24.11 -33.23
C ASP A 19 -9.61 -23.50 -31.94
N ALA A 20 -10.64 -24.14 -31.39
CA ALA A 20 -11.16 -23.86 -30.06
C ALA A 20 -10.60 -24.88 -29.08
N THR A 21 -10.12 -24.41 -27.93
CA THR A 21 -9.71 -25.23 -26.80
C THR A 21 -10.61 -24.93 -25.60
N PRO A 22 -10.62 -25.78 -24.55
CA PRO A 22 -11.38 -25.49 -23.33
C PRO A 22 -10.93 -24.21 -22.60
N LEU A 23 -9.72 -23.71 -22.86
CA LEU A 23 -9.14 -22.57 -22.15
C LEU A 23 -9.06 -21.30 -23.01
N GLN A 24 -9.13 -21.45 -24.34
CA GLN A 24 -9.02 -20.34 -25.28
C GLN A 24 -9.77 -20.65 -26.57
N PHE A 25 -10.54 -19.69 -27.08
CA PHE A 25 -11.22 -19.79 -28.36
C PHE A 25 -11.46 -18.41 -28.97
N TRP A 26 -11.82 -18.36 -30.25
CA TRP A 26 -12.16 -17.12 -30.94
C TRP A 26 -13.65 -17.02 -31.23
N THR A 27 -14.19 -15.81 -31.15
CA THR A 27 -15.57 -15.47 -31.50
C THR A 27 -15.56 -14.53 -32.70
N ALA A 28 -16.23 -14.91 -33.80
CA ALA A 28 -16.63 -13.98 -34.85
C ALA A 28 -17.72 -13.06 -34.30
N VAL A 29 -17.46 -11.75 -34.31
CA VAL A 29 -18.43 -10.75 -33.87
C VAL A 29 -19.52 -10.63 -34.94
N ALA A 30 -20.78 -10.60 -34.49
CA ALA A 30 -21.93 -10.45 -35.39
C ALA A 30 -22.04 -9.02 -35.96
N PRO A 31 -22.56 -8.85 -37.19
CA PRO A 31 -22.81 -7.51 -37.74
C PRO A 31 -23.65 -6.65 -36.79
N GLY A 32 -23.24 -5.39 -36.60
CA GLY A 32 -23.92 -4.46 -35.69
C GLY A 32 -23.64 -4.68 -34.20
N SER A 33 -22.81 -5.67 -33.85
CA SER A 33 -22.29 -5.89 -32.49
C SER A 33 -20.82 -5.51 -32.40
N TYR A 34 -20.30 -5.39 -31.18
CA TYR A 34 -18.88 -5.28 -30.93
C TYR A 34 -18.49 -6.08 -29.68
N LEU A 35 -17.22 -6.49 -29.63
CA LEU A 35 -16.54 -6.95 -28.44
C LEU A 35 -15.27 -6.13 -28.27
N GLN A 36 -15.00 -5.68 -27.05
CA GLN A 36 -13.78 -4.99 -26.67
C GLN A 36 -13.02 -5.80 -25.63
N LEU A 37 -11.76 -5.43 -25.40
CA LEU A 37 -10.95 -6.01 -24.34
C LEU A 37 -11.65 -5.89 -22.98
N ASP A 38 -11.49 -6.93 -22.15
CA ASP A 38 -12.13 -7.09 -20.83
C ASP A 38 -13.63 -7.37 -20.85
N ASP A 39 -14.29 -7.40 -22.01
CA ASP A 39 -15.67 -7.85 -22.08
C ASP A 39 -15.77 -9.31 -21.62
N VAL A 40 -16.78 -9.59 -20.81
CA VAL A 40 -17.08 -10.94 -20.34
C VAL A 40 -18.12 -11.55 -21.25
N VAL A 41 -17.89 -12.79 -21.70
CA VAL A 41 -18.81 -13.51 -22.58
C VAL A 41 -19.06 -14.92 -22.06
N VAL A 42 -20.19 -15.49 -22.49
CA VAL A 42 -20.60 -16.85 -22.18
C VAL A 42 -21.05 -17.55 -23.46
N THR A 43 -20.70 -18.84 -23.57
CA THR A 43 -21.21 -19.77 -24.57
C THR A 43 -21.58 -21.10 -23.93
N LYS A 44 -22.33 -21.94 -24.64
CA LYS A 44 -22.75 -23.27 -24.18
C LYS A 44 -22.26 -24.35 -25.11
N ARG A 45 -21.95 -25.51 -24.54
CA ARG A 45 -21.56 -26.72 -25.24
C ARG A 45 -22.50 -27.85 -24.83
N ASP A 46 -23.39 -28.24 -25.75
CA ASP A 46 -24.21 -29.43 -25.58
C ASP A 46 -23.35 -30.69 -25.65
N LEU A 47 -23.65 -31.65 -24.78
CA LEU A 47 -22.98 -32.93 -24.67
C LEU A 47 -23.97 -34.08 -24.95
N PRO A 48 -23.53 -35.20 -25.56
CA PRO A 48 -24.44 -36.27 -25.94
C PRO A 48 -25.21 -36.90 -24.77
N ASP A 49 -24.57 -37.09 -23.61
CA ASP A 49 -25.10 -37.89 -22.50
C ASP A 49 -25.05 -37.17 -21.14
N ARG A 50 -24.92 -35.83 -21.14
CA ARG A 50 -24.76 -35.02 -19.91
C ARG A 50 -25.39 -33.65 -20.06
N GLU A 51 -25.51 -32.95 -18.95
CA GLU A 51 -25.92 -31.54 -18.96
C GLU A 51 -24.97 -30.68 -19.81
N PRO A 52 -25.49 -29.65 -20.50
CA PRO A 52 -24.67 -28.72 -21.26
C PRO A 52 -23.63 -28.03 -20.38
N VAL A 53 -22.44 -27.84 -20.94
CA VAL A 53 -21.35 -27.11 -20.28
C VAL A 53 -21.42 -25.64 -20.66
N THR A 54 -21.47 -24.78 -19.65
CA THR A 54 -21.36 -23.33 -19.81
C THR A 54 -19.90 -22.95 -19.72
N ILE A 55 -19.41 -22.25 -20.75
CA ILE A 55 -18.03 -21.77 -20.84
C ILE A 55 -18.08 -20.25 -20.82
N ALA A 56 -17.48 -19.65 -19.81
CA ALA A 56 -17.37 -18.21 -19.66
C ALA A 56 -15.91 -17.77 -19.81
N GLY A 57 -15.71 -16.56 -20.34
CA GLY A 57 -14.37 -16.02 -20.50
C GLY A 57 -14.34 -14.52 -20.71
N VAL A 58 -13.13 -13.97 -20.68
CA VAL A 58 -12.85 -12.56 -20.93
C VAL A 58 -12.19 -12.37 -22.29
N VAL A 59 -12.53 -11.28 -22.96
CA VAL A 59 -11.91 -10.91 -24.23
C VAL A 59 -10.49 -10.41 -24.01
N THR A 60 -9.50 -11.11 -24.54
CA THR A 60 -8.07 -10.81 -24.40
C THR A 60 -7.44 -10.17 -25.63
N GLN A 61 -8.06 -10.34 -26.80
CA GLN A 61 -7.64 -9.72 -28.05
C GLN A 61 -8.85 -9.44 -28.93
N VAL A 62 -8.79 -8.38 -29.74
CA VAL A 62 -9.76 -8.09 -30.81
C VAL A 62 -8.99 -7.79 -32.08
N ARG A 63 -9.44 -8.33 -33.22
CA ARG A 63 -8.87 -8.07 -34.54
C ARG A 63 -9.97 -7.80 -35.55
N ALA A 64 -9.69 -6.95 -36.52
CA ALA A 64 -10.52 -6.71 -37.69
C ALA A 64 -9.68 -6.96 -38.94
N ARG A 65 -10.28 -7.55 -39.98
CA ARG A 65 -9.63 -7.76 -41.28
C ARG A 65 -10.63 -7.68 -42.42
N HIS A 66 -10.16 -7.35 -43.61
CA HIS A 66 -10.91 -7.63 -44.85
C HIS A 66 -10.74 -9.10 -45.23
N GLU A 67 -11.83 -9.86 -45.24
CA GLU A 67 -11.79 -11.24 -45.72
C GLU A 67 -11.76 -11.27 -47.26
N GLY A 68 -10.81 -12.04 -47.81
CA GLY A 68 -10.58 -12.14 -49.26
C GLY A 68 -9.58 -11.14 -49.84
N ALA A 69 -9.15 -10.13 -49.06
CA ALA A 69 -8.07 -9.23 -49.46
C ALA A 69 -6.71 -9.96 -49.46
N GLN A 70 -5.89 -9.73 -50.48
CA GLN A 70 -4.58 -10.39 -50.64
C GLN A 70 -3.41 -9.41 -50.52
N PHE A 71 -3.61 -8.15 -50.90
CA PHE A 71 -2.59 -7.11 -50.89
C PHE A 71 -2.97 -5.97 -49.93
N ASP A 72 -1.99 -5.34 -49.29
CA ASP A 72 -2.23 -4.22 -48.38
C ASP A 72 -2.94 -3.04 -49.07
N SER A 73 -2.70 -2.84 -50.37
CA SER A 73 -3.35 -1.82 -51.19
C SER A 73 -4.83 -2.08 -51.46
N ASP A 74 -5.32 -3.32 -51.29
CA ASP A 74 -6.72 -3.68 -51.54
C ASP A 74 -7.67 -2.87 -50.62
N VAL A 75 -7.18 -2.38 -49.48
CA VAL A 75 -7.93 -1.50 -48.58
C VAL A 75 -8.55 -0.30 -49.30
N PHE A 76 -7.85 0.29 -50.28
CA PHE A 76 -8.35 1.44 -51.04
C PHE A 76 -9.42 1.02 -52.05
N ALA A 77 -9.17 -0.05 -52.80
CA ALA A 77 -10.12 -0.58 -53.78
C ALA A 77 -11.43 -1.06 -53.11
N ILE A 78 -11.34 -1.64 -51.91
CA ILE A 78 -12.49 -2.04 -51.09
C ILE A 78 -13.23 -0.81 -50.58
N ALA A 79 -12.53 0.20 -50.07
CA ALA A 79 -13.14 1.44 -49.59
C ALA A 79 -13.88 2.20 -50.71
N ASP A 80 -13.33 2.18 -51.93
CA ASP A 80 -13.93 2.78 -53.12
C ASP A 80 -15.04 1.89 -53.75
N GLY A 81 -15.31 0.70 -53.18
CA GLY A 81 -16.33 -0.23 -53.64
C GLY A 81 -15.99 -0.96 -54.95
N THR A 82 -14.74 -0.87 -55.39
CA THR A 82 -14.25 -1.49 -56.65
C THR A 82 -13.79 -2.94 -56.47
N LEU A 83 -13.49 -3.35 -55.22
CA LEU A 83 -13.15 -4.73 -54.86
C LEU A 83 -14.10 -5.22 -53.75
N PRO A 84 -14.84 -6.33 -53.94
CA PRO A 84 -15.74 -6.84 -52.92
C PRO A 84 -14.97 -7.57 -51.81
N ALA A 85 -15.13 -7.11 -50.57
CA ALA A 85 -14.65 -7.79 -49.37
C ALA A 85 -15.58 -7.48 -48.19
N MET A 86 -15.53 -8.32 -47.16
CA MET A 86 -16.24 -8.08 -45.89
C MET A 86 -15.25 -7.76 -44.79
N VAL A 87 -15.59 -6.81 -43.92
CA VAL A 87 -14.87 -6.62 -42.65
C VAL A 87 -15.35 -7.71 -41.69
N GLN A 88 -14.44 -8.58 -41.26
CA GLN A 88 -14.72 -9.55 -40.21
C GLN A 88 -13.94 -9.19 -38.95
N GLU A 89 -14.69 -8.91 -37.89
CA GLU A 89 -14.15 -8.75 -36.54
C GLU A 89 -14.14 -10.08 -35.80
N ALA A 90 -13.08 -10.34 -35.06
CA ALA A 90 -12.98 -11.50 -34.19
C ALA A 90 -12.34 -11.14 -32.86
N ALA A 91 -12.86 -11.72 -31.79
CA ALA A 91 -12.35 -11.56 -30.43
C ALA A 91 -11.77 -12.90 -29.94
N GLU A 92 -10.60 -12.86 -29.29
CA GLU A 92 -10.04 -14.00 -28.57
C GLU A 92 -10.57 -13.99 -27.14
N ILE A 93 -11.05 -15.13 -26.67
CA ILE A 93 -11.63 -15.32 -25.35
C ILE A 93 -10.69 -16.23 -24.56
N THR A 94 -10.23 -15.77 -23.40
CA THR A 94 -9.58 -16.60 -22.40
C THR A 94 -10.62 -17.04 -21.38
N THR A 95 -10.74 -18.36 -21.19
CA THR A 95 -11.76 -18.96 -20.33
C THR A 95 -11.47 -18.66 -18.87
N THR A 96 -12.48 -18.16 -18.17
CA THR A 96 -12.43 -17.87 -16.73
C THR A 96 -13.19 -18.91 -15.90
N ARG A 97 -14.22 -19.54 -16.47
CA ARG A 97 -15.00 -20.56 -15.78
C ARG A 97 -15.62 -21.55 -16.76
N VAL A 98 -15.65 -22.80 -16.33
CA VAL A 98 -16.35 -23.90 -17.00
C VAL A 98 -17.30 -24.53 -15.98
N ASP A 99 -18.60 -24.61 -16.28
CA ASP A 99 -19.63 -25.10 -15.35
C ASP A 99 -20.64 -26.03 -16.07
N PRO A 100 -20.79 -27.30 -15.65
CA PRO A 100 -19.96 -28.00 -14.67
C PRO A 100 -18.50 -28.12 -15.13
N GLU A 101 -17.57 -28.40 -14.21
CA GLU A 101 -16.12 -28.46 -14.48
C GLU A 101 -15.75 -29.65 -15.38
N LEU A 102 -16.00 -29.49 -16.67
CA LEU A 102 -15.70 -30.46 -17.72
C LEU A 102 -15.07 -29.72 -18.90
N TYR A 103 -13.74 -29.80 -18.99
CA TYR A 103 -12.95 -29.05 -19.95
C TYR A 103 -13.05 -29.62 -21.37
N VAL A 104 -14.13 -29.26 -22.06
CA VAL A 104 -14.35 -29.50 -23.48
C VAL A 104 -14.35 -28.16 -24.24
N PRO A 105 -13.85 -28.11 -25.48
CA PRO A 105 -13.90 -26.87 -26.25
C PRO A 105 -15.35 -26.54 -26.64
N PRO A 106 -15.69 -25.24 -26.80
CA PRO A 106 -16.94 -24.88 -27.44
C PRO A 106 -16.91 -25.32 -28.92
N ALA A 107 -18.08 -25.66 -29.46
CA ALA A 107 -18.18 -26.08 -30.85
C ALA A 107 -18.10 -24.86 -31.79
N PRO A 108 -17.49 -24.99 -32.99
CA PRO A 108 -17.62 -23.99 -34.04
C PRO A 108 -19.09 -23.63 -34.31
N GLY A 109 -19.36 -22.33 -34.45
CA GLY A 109 -20.71 -21.81 -34.67
C GLY A 109 -21.58 -21.68 -33.40
N ALA A 110 -21.10 -22.16 -32.23
CA ALA A 110 -21.79 -21.98 -30.96
C ALA A 110 -22.03 -20.50 -30.68
N VAL A 111 -23.22 -20.18 -30.16
CA VAL A 111 -23.64 -18.80 -29.93
C VAL A 111 -22.88 -18.22 -28.73
N VAL A 112 -22.44 -16.97 -28.86
CA VAL A 112 -21.74 -16.24 -27.80
C VAL A 112 -22.57 -15.04 -27.40
N HIS A 113 -22.79 -14.89 -26.09
CA HIS A 113 -23.51 -13.78 -25.48
C HIS A 113 -22.58 -12.97 -24.60
N ARG A 114 -22.78 -11.65 -24.55
CA ARG A 114 -22.15 -10.80 -23.54
C ARG A 114 -22.75 -11.13 -22.17
N ALA A 115 -21.90 -11.41 -21.19
CA ALA A 115 -22.31 -11.72 -19.83
C ALA A 115 -22.73 -10.43 -19.11
N THR A 116 -23.88 -10.46 -18.44
CA THR A 116 -24.36 -9.36 -17.59
C THR A 116 -24.95 -9.93 -16.30
N GLY A 117 -25.14 -9.07 -15.28
CA GLY A 117 -25.75 -9.46 -14.00
C GLY A 117 -25.14 -10.73 -13.39
N ALA A 118 -26.01 -11.67 -12.99
CA ALA A 118 -25.59 -12.93 -12.38
C ALA A 118 -24.66 -13.79 -13.26
N ALA A 119 -24.82 -13.75 -14.58
CA ALA A 119 -23.95 -14.49 -15.49
C ALA A 119 -22.52 -13.92 -15.50
N ARG A 120 -22.39 -12.58 -15.44
CA ARG A 120 -21.08 -11.91 -15.31
C ARG A 120 -20.45 -12.21 -13.96
N ASP A 121 -21.23 -12.12 -12.88
CA ASP A 121 -20.75 -12.42 -11.53
C ASP A 121 -20.24 -13.87 -11.44
N ALA A 122 -20.97 -14.82 -12.03
CA ALA A 122 -20.53 -16.21 -12.10
C ALA A 122 -19.27 -16.38 -12.96
N ALA A 123 -19.22 -15.73 -14.13
CA ALA A 123 -18.06 -15.79 -15.03
C ALA A 123 -16.76 -15.27 -14.39
N LEU A 124 -16.87 -14.26 -13.51
CA LEU A 124 -15.75 -13.67 -12.78
C LEU A 124 -15.58 -14.22 -11.35
N HIS A 125 -16.30 -15.30 -11.00
CA HIS A 125 -16.29 -15.93 -9.66
C HIS A 125 -16.72 -15.03 -8.50
N PHE A 126 -17.35 -13.89 -8.76
CA PHE A 126 -17.91 -13.04 -7.70
C PHE A 126 -19.04 -13.76 -6.95
N ASP A 127 -19.79 -14.64 -7.60
CA ASP A 127 -20.85 -15.47 -6.99
C ASP A 127 -20.35 -16.35 -5.83
N ARG A 128 -19.06 -16.69 -5.80
CA ARG A 128 -18.42 -17.49 -4.74
C ARG A 128 -17.82 -16.64 -3.62
N MET A 129 -17.77 -15.32 -3.77
CA MET A 129 -17.25 -14.41 -2.75
C MET A 129 -18.34 -14.09 -1.74
N GLU A 130 -18.19 -14.59 -0.52
CA GLU A 130 -19.10 -14.28 0.59
C GLU A 130 -18.98 -12.81 1.04
N ARG A 131 -17.74 -12.28 1.05
CA ARG A 131 -17.44 -10.90 1.47
C ARG A 131 -16.75 -10.14 0.35
N ARG A 132 -17.45 -9.16 -0.22
CA ARG A 132 -17.06 -8.44 -1.45
C ARG A 132 -16.64 -7.01 -1.16
N VAL A 133 -15.36 -6.72 -1.20
CA VAL A 133 -14.82 -5.35 -1.08
C VAL A 133 -14.75 -4.71 -2.47
N PRO A 134 -15.49 -3.62 -2.74
CA PRO A 134 -15.46 -2.97 -4.06
C PRO A 134 -14.07 -2.36 -4.32
N MET A 135 -13.48 -2.64 -5.49
CA MET A 135 -12.16 -2.11 -5.88
C MET A 135 -12.22 -1.11 -7.04
N GLY A 136 -13.42 -0.80 -7.52
CA GLY A 136 -13.66 0.08 -8.66
C GLY A 136 -14.67 -0.53 -9.61
N THR A 137 -14.75 0.03 -10.82
CA THR A 137 -15.59 -0.45 -11.91
C THR A 137 -14.76 -1.08 -13.02
N GLY A 138 -15.30 -2.09 -13.68
CA GLY A 138 -14.74 -2.59 -14.94
C GLY A 138 -14.98 -1.60 -16.09
N ARG A 139 -14.48 -1.96 -17.28
CA ARG A 139 -14.68 -1.19 -18.52
C ARG A 139 -16.15 -1.09 -18.95
N ASP A 140 -16.97 -2.02 -18.47
CA ASP A 140 -18.42 -2.04 -18.63
C ASP A 140 -19.15 -1.09 -17.67
N GLY A 141 -18.42 -0.38 -16.81
CA GLY A 141 -18.99 0.51 -15.79
C GLY A 141 -19.68 -0.25 -14.66
N VAL A 142 -19.45 -1.56 -14.51
CA VAL A 142 -20.05 -2.38 -13.46
C VAL A 142 -19.03 -2.61 -12.35
N PRO A 143 -19.44 -2.58 -11.06
CA PRO A 143 -18.55 -2.87 -9.94
C PRO A 143 -17.74 -4.17 -10.10
N VAL A 144 -16.52 -4.11 -9.58
CA VAL A 144 -15.57 -5.21 -9.49
C VAL A 144 -15.11 -5.32 -8.04
N TYR A 145 -14.98 -6.56 -7.55
CA TYR A 145 -14.80 -6.84 -6.12
C TYR A 145 -13.55 -7.65 -5.84
N LEU A 146 -12.90 -7.36 -4.71
CA LEU A 146 -11.93 -8.22 -4.05
C LEU A 146 -12.65 -9.09 -3.02
N ASN A 147 -12.19 -10.33 -2.85
CA ASN A 147 -12.60 -11.13 -1.71
C ASN A 147 -11.91 -10.63 -0.43
N ALA A 148 -12.69 -10.22 0.57
CA ALA A 148 -12.19 -9.71 1.85
C ALA A 148 -11.30 -10.72 2.60
N ASP A 149 -11.49 -12.02 2.37
CA ASP A 149 -10.70 -13.09 3.00
C ASP A 149 -9.21 -13.05 2.63
N PHE A 150 -8.85 -12.37 1.53
CA PHE A 150 -7.45 -12.14 1.13
C PHE A 150 -6.89 -10.80 1.63
N LEU A 151 -7.69 -10.04 2.39
CA LEU A 151 -7.33 -8.73 2.95
C LEU A 151 -7.30 -8.75 4.49
N ASP A 152 -7.86 -9.75 5.16
CA ASP A 152 -7.99 -9.78 6.63
C ASP A 152 -7.24 -10.93 7.31
N GLY A 153 -6.42 -11.66 6.54
CA GLY A 153 -5.60 -12.77 7.02
C GLY A 153 -6.29 -14.14 7.05
N THR A 154 -7.58 -14.23 6.70
CA THR A 154 -8.36 -15.49 6.77
C THR A 154 -7.88 -16.53 5.76
N ARG A 155 -7.87 -16.19 4.46
CA ARG A 155 -7.40 -17.06 3.36
C ARG A 155 -6.09 -16.58 2.75
N GLY A 156 -5.76 -15.31 2.94
CA GLY A 156 -4.51 -14.73 2.50
C GLY A 156 -4.33 -13.33 3.05
N ALA A 157 -3.17 -12.76 2.72
CA ALA A 157 -2.86 -11.40 3.08
C ALA A 157 -1.92 -10.79 2.05
N HIS A 158 -1.74 -9.51 2.28
CA HIS A 158 -0.89 -8.54 1.63
C HIS A 158 -1.29 -8.16 0.21
N VAL A 159 -1.09 -6.89 -0.04
CA VAL A 159 -1.35 -6.24 -1.31
C VAL A 159 -0.02 -5.67 -1.80
N SER A 160 0.35 -6.00 -3.02
CA SER A 160 1.52 -5.41 -3.69
C SER A 160 1.06 -4.55 -4.86
N ILE A 161 1.44 -3.27 -4.85
CA ILE A 161 1.02 -2.27 -5.83
C ILE A 161 2.24 -1.75 -6.60
N SER A 162 2.35 -2.10 -7.87
CA SER A 162 3.44 -1.64 -8.75
C SER A 162 2.99 -0.58 -9.74
N GLY A 163 3.90 0.33 -10.12
CA GLY A 163 3.70 1.26 -11.23
C GLY A 163 4.61 2.48 -11.21
N ILE A 164 4.90 3.06 -12.37
CA ILE A 164 5.78 4.23 -12.48
C ILE A 164 5.20 5.46 -11.75
N SER A 165 6.09 6.35 -11.33
CA SER A 165 5.72 7.61 -10.67
C SER A 165 5.05 8.60 -11.63
N GLY A 166 4.25 9.53 -11.10
CA GLY A 166 3.62 10.61 -11.88
C GLY A 166 2.24 10.31 -12.47
N VAL A 167 1.76 9.06 -12.43
CA VAL A 167 0.39 8.69 -12.87
C VAL A 167 -0.62 8.72 -11.71
N ALA A 168 -0.18 9.15 -10.51
CA ALA A 168 -1.00 9.35 -9.30
C ALA A 168 -1.91 8.17 -8.92
N THR A 169 -1.48 6.93 -9.20
CA THR A 169 -2.31 5.74 -9.01
C THR A 169 -1.96 4.91 -7.78
N LYS A 170 -0.68 4.75 -7.41
CA LYS A 170 -0.29 3.81 -6.35
C LYS A 170 -0.85 4.16 -4.98
N THR A 171 -0.40 5.29 -4.41
CA THR A 171 -0.83 5.76 -3.09
C THR A 171 -2.33 6.06 -3.07
N SER A 172 -2.86 6.62 -4.16
CA SER A 172 -4.29 6.88 -4.32
C SER A 172 -5.11 5.59 -4.28
N PHE A 173 -4.69 4.54 -5.01
CA PHE A 173 -5.36 3.24 -4.99
C PHE A 173 -5.19 2.55 -3.63
N ALA A 174 -4.00 2.60 -3.01
CA ALA A 174 -3.79 2.06 -1.67
C ALA A 174 -4.74 2.69 -0.64
N THR A 175 -4.88 4.02 -0.69
CA THR A 175 -5.78 4.77 0.18
C THR A 175 -7.25 4.48 -0.14
N PHE A 176 -7.61 4.39 -1.43
CA PHE A 176 -8.96 4.01 -1.86
C PHE A 176 -9.33 2.58 -1.45
N LEU A 177 -8.41 1.63 -1.59
CA LEU A 177 -8.60 0.25 -1.15
C LEU A 177 -8.82 0.21 0.36
N LEU A 178 -8.00 0.93 1.13
CA LEU A 178 -8.18 1.04 2.57
C LEU A 178 -9.54 1.64 2.94
N TYR A 179 -9.94 2.73 2.27
CA TYR A 179 -11.25 3.34 2.44
C TYR A 179 -12.37 2.35 2.16
N SER A 180 -12.27 1.60 1.05
CA SER A 180 -13.24 0.58 0.67
C SER A 180 -13.34 -0.53 1.71
N VAL A 181 -12.20 -1.03 2.22
CA VAL A 181 -12.16 -2.04 3.29
C VAL A 181 -12.88 -1.55 4.55
N PHE A 182 -12.67 -0.30 4.97
CA PHE A 182 -13.28 0.25 6.17
C PHE A 182 -14.75 0.66 6.00
N ARG A 183 -15.16 1.07 4.80
CA ARG A 183 -16.49 1.66 4.56
C ARG A 183 -17.49 0.74 3.88
N SER A 184 -17.05 -0.39 3.32
CA SER A 184 -17.93 -1.40 2.69
C SER A 184 -18.65 -2.32 3.68
N GLY A 185 -18.32 -2.27 4.96
CA GLY A 185 -18.90 -3.14 5.99
C GLY A 185 -18.44 -4.61 5.97
N GLN A 186 -17.54 -4.98 5.05
CA GLN A 186 -17.14 -6.38 4.81
C GLN A 186 -16.21 -6.95 5.90
N LEU A 187 -15.63 -6.10 6.74
CA LEU A 187 -14.90 -6.56 7.94
C LEU A 187 -15.85 -6.94 9.09
N GLY A 188 -17.16 -6.71 8.97
CA GLY A 188 -18.13 -7.04 10.02
C GLY A 188 -17.76 -6.41 11.37
N ALA A 189 -17.78 -7.22 12.43
CA ALA A 189 -17.47 -6.78 13.80
C ALA A 189 -16.02 -6.27 13.95
N ASP A 190 -15.10 -6.71 13.10
CA ASP A 190 -13.70 -6.28 13.16
C ASP A 190 -13.50 -4.86 12.60
N GLY A 191 -14.42 -4.36 11.77
CA GLY A 191 -14.27 -3.10 11.06
C GLY A 191 -14.13 -1.87 11.97
N ALA A 192 -14.87 -1.83 13.08
CA ALA A 192 -14.80 -0.72 14.04
C ALA A 192 -13.44 -0.63 14.76
N ASN A 193 -12.79 -1.79 14.96
CA ASN A 193 -11.53 -1.87 15.67
C ASN A 193 -10.32 -1.99 14.73
N ALA A 194 -10.53 -2.24 13.44
CA ALA A 194 -9.46 -2.23 12.45
C ALA A 194 -8.73 -0.88 12.47
N ARG A 195 -7.41 -0.93 12.33
CA ARG A 195 -6.52 0.23 12.33
C ARG A 195 -5.71 0.26 11.05
N ALA A 196 -5.36 1.45 10.62
CA ALA A 196 -4.41 1.68 9.54
C ALA A 196 -3.23 2.51 10.02
N LEU A 197 -2.04 2.14 9.57
CA LEU A 197 -0.80 2.88 9.74
C LEU A 197 -0.25 3.23 8.37
N ILE A 198 -0.24 4.51 8.03
CA ILE A 198 0.19 5.02 6.73
C ILE A 198 1.47 5.84 6.91
N PHE A 199 2.54 5.47 6.21
CA PHE A 199 3.76 6.27 6.18
C PHE A 199 3.74 7.21 4.96
N ASN A 200 3.69 8.51 5.22
CA ASN A 200 3.69 9.53 4.17
C ASN A 200 5.11 10.01 3.87
N VAL A 201 5.62 9.72 2.68
CA VAL A 201 7.00 10.07 2.26
C VAL A 201 7.07 11.21 1.25
N LYS A 202 5.94 11.72 0.77
CA LYS A 202 5.87 12.70 -0.34
C LYS A 202 4.87 13.82 -0.02
N GLY A 203 5.40 15.02 0.20
CA GLY A 203 4.59 16.21 0.47
C GLY A 203 3.69 16.05 1.71
N GLU A 204 2.67 16.89 1.82
CA GLU A 204 1.71 16.89 2.94
C GLU A 204 0.30 16.42 2.52
N ASP A 205 0.20 15.76 1.37
CA ASP A 205 -1.04 15.40 0.69
C ASP A 205 -1.91 14.44 1.55
N LEU A 206 -1.28 13.45 2.19
CA LEU A 206 -1.95 12.49 3.08
C LEU A 206 -2.30 13.04 4.45
N LEU A 207 -1.96 14.31 4.75
CA LEU A 207 -2.32 14.91 6.03
C LEU A 207 -3.78 15.41 6.03
N PHE A 208 -4.52 15.30 4.93
CA PHE A 208 -5.88 15.84 4.80
C PHE A 208 -6.95 14.77 4.53
N LEU A 209 -6.68 13.50 4.84
CA LEU A 209 -7.60 12.38 4.59
C LEU A 209 -8.97 12.53 5.28
N ASP A 210 -9.03 13.28 6.37
CA ASP A 210 -10.22 13.64 7.14
C ASP A 210 -10.95 14.89 6.62
N HIS A 211 -10.38 15.60 5.65
CA HIS A 211 -10.99 16.80 5.06
C HIS A 211 -11.79 16.43 3.80
N PRO A 212 -13.01 16.95 3.62
CA PRO A 212 -13.77 16.70 2.41
C PRO A 212 -13.07 17.34 1.20
N ASN A 213 -13.13 16.68 0.04
CA ASN A 213 -12.58 17.23 -1.20
C ASN A 213 -13.53 18.27 -1.81
N THR A 214 -13.07 19.51 -1.99
CA THR A 214 -13.88 20.59 -2.60
C THR A 214 -14.14 20.41 -4.09
N LYS A 215 -13.42 19.50 -4.76
CA LYS A 215 -13.58 19.18 -6.19
C LYS A 215 -14.51 17.99 -6.44
N LEU A 216 -15.23 17.52 -5.42
CA LEU A 216 -16.11 16.36 -5.53
C LEU A 216 -17.40 16.70 -6.31
N ASP A 217 -17.45 16.27 -7.57
CA ASP A 217 -18.58 16.47 -8.48
C ASP A 217 -19.65 15.36 -8.41
N ASP A 218 -20.78 15.57 -9.08
CA ASP A 218 -21.91 14.63 -9.08
C ASP A 218 -21.57 13.29 -9.74
N ASN A 219 -20.71 13.30 -10.76
CA ASN A 219 -20.24 12.08 -11.43
C ASN A 219 -19.44 11.21 -10.46
N THR A 220 -18.53 11.81 -9.69
CA THR A 220 -17.75 11.10 -8.68
C THR A 220 -18.66 10.58 -7.57
N ARG A 221 -19.65 11.37 -7.11
CA ARG A 221 -20.65 10.91 -6.13
C ARG A 221 -21.44 9.71 -6.64
N ALA A 222 -21.84 9.72 -7.92
CA ALA A 222 -22.50 8.60 -8.56
C ALA A 222 -21.60 7.36 -8.63
N ALA A 223 -20.30 7.53 -8.89
CA ALA A 223 -19.33 6.43 -8.88
C ALA A 223 -19.18 5.79 -7.49
N TYR A 224 -19.11 6.58 -6.41
CA TYR A 224 -19.13 6.04 -5.03
C TYR A 224 -20.43 5.30 -4.73
N LYS A 225 -21.59 5.89 -5.10
CA LYS A 225 -22.90 5.26 -4.90
C LYS A 225 -23.01 3.92 -5.64
N LEU A 226 -22.47 3.84 -6.85
CA LEU A 226 -22.44 2.61 -7.65
C LEU A 226 -21.62 1.50 -6.97
N LEU A 227 -20.58 1.88 -6.23
CA LEU A 227 -19.74 0.96 -5.46
C LEU A 227 -20.29 0.68 -4.05
N ASP A 228 -21.48 1.20 -3.72
CA ASP A 228 -22.06 1.17 -2.37
C ASP A 228 -21.12 1.72 -1.29
N LEU A 229 -20.36 2.77 -1.65
CA LEU A 229 -19.47 3.47 -0.75
C LEU A 229 -19.97 4.90 -0.50
N PRO A 230 -19.79 5.45 0.71
CA PRO A 230 -20.09 6.85 0.96
C PRO A 230 -19.06 7.75 0.28
N ALA A 231 -19.51 8.82 -0.37
CA ALA A 231 -18.64 9.86 -0.95
C ALA A 231 -18.26 10.91 0.11
N GLN A 232 -17.51 10.47 1.12
CA GLN A 232 -17.12 11.25 2.30
C GLN A 232 -15.62 11.06 2.62
N PRO A 233 -15.00 11.95 3.40
CA PRO A 233 -13.65 11.73 3.88
C PRO A 233 -13.56 10.59 4.91
N PHE A 234 -12.34 10.23 5.29
CA PHE A 234 -12.11 9.36 6.44
C PHE A 234 -12.65 10.02 7.71
N SER A 235 -13.34 9.25 8.55
CA SER A 235 -14.04 9.80 9.71
C SER A 235 -13.14 10.04 10.92
N ASP A 236 -12.05 9.28 11.03
CA ASP A 236 -11.19 9.26 12.22
C ASP A 236 -9.73 9.10 11.79
N VAL A 237 -9.00 10.22 11.81
CA VAL A 237 -7.60 10.31 11.36
C VAL A 237 -6.75 11.01 12.43
N ARG A 238 -5.66 10.36 12.83
CA ARG A 238 -4.60 10.98 13.64
C ARG A 238 -3.33 11.15 12.80
N VAL A 239 -2.73 12.34 12.91
CA VAL A 239 -1.53 12.69 12.15
C VAL A 239 -0.37 12.90 13.09
N TYR A 240 0.75 12.26 12.79
CA TYR A 240 2.02 12.42 13.47
C TYR A 240 3.05 13.01 12.52
N ALA A 241 3.84 13.97 12.98
CA ALA A 241 4.97 14.54 12.23
C ALA A 241 6.21 14.66 13.12
N PRO A 242 7.43 14.69 12.56
CA PRO A 242 8.64 14.82 13.37
C PRO A 242 8.69 16.21 14.02
N PRO A 243 9.47 16.40 15.10
CA PRO A 243 9.64 17.71 15.70
C PRO A 243 10.48 18.59 14.77
N ARG A 244 10.23 19.90 14.80
CA ARG A 244 11.08 20.89 14.12
C ARG A 244 12.51 20.78 14.63
N ALA A 245 13.47 20.88 13.71
CA ALA A 245 14.88 20.81 14.06
C ALA A 245 15.25 21.96 15.02
N GLY A 246 15.88 21.62 16.15
CA GLY A 246 16.31 22.59 17.15
C GLY A 246 15.21 23.15 18.06
N ASP A 247 13.97 22.71 17.91
CA ASP A 247 12.86 23.16 18.76
C ASP A 247 12.78 22.34 20.07
N SER A 248 13.04 22.99 21.20
CA SER A 248 12.96 22.43 22.55
C SER A 248 11.53 22.21 23.04
N SER A 249 10.52 22.79 22.37
CA SER A 249 9.11 22.54 22.68
C SER A 249 8.57 21.29 21.98
N GLY A 250 9.32 20.76 20.99
CA GLY A 250 8.96 19.58 20.22
C GLY A 250 7.77 19.82 19.27
N SER A 251 7.60 21.02 18.71
CA SER A 251 6.47 21.30 17.81
C SER A 251 6.58 20.50 16.50
N PRO A 252 5.46 20.02 15.93
CA PRO A 252 5.47 19.31 14.66
C PRO A 252 6.02 20.11 13.47
N ASP A 253 6.77 19.45 12.59
CA ASP A 253 7.40 20.01 11.39
C ASP A 253 6.49 19.91 10.16
N VAL A 254 5.37 20.63 10.22
CA VAL A 254 4.37 20.73 9.14
C VAL A 254 4.09 22.19 8.78
N SER A 255 3.70 22.42 7.53
CA SER A 255 3.44 23.75 6.97
C SER A 255 1.97 23.98 6.59
N SER A 256 1.26 22.93 6.19
CA SER A 256 -0.10 23.02 5.64
C SER A 256 -1.18 22.73 6.66
N ARG A 257 -0.99 21.73 7.53
CA ARG A 257 -1.93 21.35 8.60
C ARG A 257 -1.39 21.79 9.97
N LEU A 258 -1.81 22.97 10.44
CA LEU A 258 -1.29 23.58 11.67
C LEU A 258 -1.95 23.06 12.97
N THR A 259 -3.01 22.26 12.87
CA THR A 259 -3.77 21.77 14.02
C THR A 259 -4.08 20.27 13.87
N GLY A 260 -4.26 19.57 14.99
CA GLY A 260 -4.51 18.12 15.00
C GLY A 260 -3.36 17.32 14.40
N VAL A 261 -2.13 17.75 14.67
CA VAL A 261 -0.89 17.03 14.35
C VAL A 261 -0.09 16.92 15.62
N ASP A 262 0.25 15.70 16.00
CA ASP A 262 1.08 15.41 17.17
C ASP A 262 2.54 15.21 16.73
N ALA A 263 3.48 15.61 17.59
CA ALA A 263 4.89 15.36 17.32
C ALA A 263 5.27 13.95 17.78
N PHE A 264 6.00 13.21 16.95
CA PHE A 264 6.58 11.94 17.36
C PHE A 264 8.08 12.04 17.61
N TYR A 265 8.57 11.35 18.63
CA TYR A 265 10.00 11.20 18.93
C TYR A 265 10.22 9.95 19.77
N TRP A 266 11.47 9.62 20.07
CA TRP A 266 11.88 8.62 21.04
C TRP A 266 12.75 9.27 22.09
N THR A 267 12.52 8.95 23.35
CA THR A 267 13.43 9.33 24.41
C THR A 267 14.73 8.54 24.33
N LEU A 268 15.81 9.04 24.92
CA LEU A 268 17.06 8.26 25.08
C LEU A 268 16.81 6.95 25.84
N GLU A 269 15.90 6.97 26.81
CA GLU A 269 15.48 5.77 27.55
C GLU A 269 14.83 4.74 26.63
N GLU A 270 13.86 5.14 25.80
CA GLU A 270 13.20 4.27 24.82
C GLU A 270 14.18 3.74 23.78
N PHE A 271 15.13 4.56 23.35
CA PHE A 271 16.18 4.15 22.42
C PHE A 271 17.03 3.01 22.98
N CYS A 272 17.48 3.13 24.24
CA CYS A 272 18.30 2.11 24.90
C CYS A 272 17.49 0.86 25.29
N SER A 273 16.35 1.04 25.97
CA SER A 273 15.51 -0.05 26.45
C SER A 273 14.80 -0.81 25.32
N GLY A 274 14.43 -0.10 24.23
CA GLY A 274 13.80 -0.68 23.05
C GLY A 274 14.79 -1.39 22.10
N LYS A 275 16.10 -1.32 22.39
CA LYS A 275 17.18 -1.85 21.54
C LYS A 275 17.11 -1.28 20.11
N LEU A 276 16.94 0.04 19.98
CA LEU A 276 16.65 0.69 18.70
C LEU A 276 17.91 0.99 17.85
N LEU A 277 19.11 0.85 18.42
CA LEU A 277 20.37 1.12 17.74
C LEU A 277 20.55 0.42 16.37
N PRO A 278 20.14 -0.85 16.16
CA PRO A 278 20.29 -1.49 14.86
C PRO A 278 19.59 -0.73 13.71
N TYR A 279 18.49 -0.03 13.99
CA TYR A 279 17.73 0.73 12.99
C TYR A 279 18.43 2.02 12.54
N VAL A 280 19.48 2.46 13.26
CA VAL A 280 20.36 3.55 12.82
C VAL A 280 21.17 3.15 11.57
N PHE A 281 21.38 1.84 11.39
CA PHE A 281 22.21 1.23 10.35
C PHE A 281 21.39 0.55 9.23
N ALA A 282 20.14 0.97 9.03
CA ALA A 282 19.23 0.34 8.07
C ALA A 282 19.45 0.71 6.58
N ASP A 283 20.61 1.28 6.23
CA ASP A 283 20.97 1.57 4.84
C ASP A 283 21.43 0.30 4.14
N SER A 284 20.86 0.03 2.96
CA SER A 284 21.02 -1.22 2.21
C SER A 284 22.33 -1.32 1.41
N ASP A 285 23.07 -0.22 1.22
CA ASP A 285 24.25 -0.15 0.33
C ASP A 285 25.51 -0.81 0.90
N ASP A 286 25.40 -1.51 2.03
CA ASP A 286 26.55 -1.91 2.85
C ASP A 286 26.69 -3.43 2.94
N GLU A 287 26.94 -4.08 1.80
CA GLU A 287 27.14 -5.54 1.67
C GLU A 287 28.35 -6.07 2.47
N ARG A 288 29.16 -5.19 3.06
CA ARG A 288 30.31 -5.54 3.91
C ARG A 288 29.99 -5.19 5.37
N GLN A 289 29.02 -5.89 5.93
CA GLN A 289 28.58 -5.84 7.33
C GLN A 289 29.64 -6.31 8.35
N GLN A 290 30.88 -5.84 8.24
CA GLN A 290 31.94 -6.18 9.21
C GLN A 290 31.60 -5.66 10.61
N TYR A 291 30.74 -4.64 10.74
CA TYR A 291 30.40 -3.96 11.99
C TYR A 291 29.13 -4.44 12.70
N THR A 292 28.38 -5.41 12.15
CA THR A 292 27.13 -5.92 12.77
C THR A 292 27.36 -6.49 14.17
N MET A 293 28.51 -7.12 14.41
CA MET A 293 28.88 -7.58 15.76
C MET A 293 29.03 -6.42 16.75
N VAL A 294 29.59 -5.28 16.32
CA VAL A 294 29.69 -4.08 17.16
C VAL A 294 28.31 -3.50 17.45
N VAL A 295 27.43 -3.44 16.45
CA VAL A 295 26.04 -3.02 16.63
C VAL A 295 25.36 -3.87 17.70
N HIS A 296 25.47 -5.19 17.64
CA HIS A 296 24.89 -6.09 18.65
C HIS A 296 25.49 -5.88 20.05
N SER A 297 26.82 -5.82 20.17
CA SER A 297 27.49 -5.62 21.46
C SER A 297 27.09 -4.29 22.11
N VAL A 298 27.14 -3.19 21.34
CA VAL A 298 26.78 -1.85 21.83
C VAL A 298 25.28 -1.80 22.17
N THR A 299 24.40 -2.38 21.36
CA THR A 299 22.97 -2.45 21.65
C THR A 299 22.69 -3.17 22.97
N ALA A 300 23.35 -4.31 23.19
CA ALA A 300 23.21 -5.08 24.43
C ALA A 300 23.76 -4.32 25.63
N HIS A 301 24.89 -3.60 25.46
CA HIS A 301 25.49 -2.79 26.50
C HIS A 301 24.57 -1.63 26.91
N LEU A 302 24.07 -0.85 25.94
CA LEU A 302 23.11 0.24 26.17
C LEU A 302 21.86 -0.26 26.91
N HIS A 303 21.27 -1.36 26.46
CA HIS A 303 20.08 -1.94 27.09
C HIS A 303 20.34 -2.38 28.55
N ARG A 304 21.54 -2.85 28.86
CA ARG A 304 21.88 -3.41 30.18
C ARG A 304 22.26 -2.34 31.20
N PHE A 305 22.95 -1.29 30.77
CA PHE A 305 23.63 -0.36 31.68
C PHE A 305 23.10 1.07 31.62
N ALA A 306 22.36 1.48 30.59
CA ALA A 306 21.70 2.78 30.58
C ALA A 306 20.52 2.78 31.56
N VAL A 307 20.51 3.72 32.49
CA VAL A 307 19.41 3.92 33.45
C VAL A 307 18.74 5.28 33.22
N PRO A 308 17.41 5.41 33.45
CA PRO A 308 16.71 6.68 33.30
C PRO A 308 17.30 7.77 34.20
N ALA A 309 17.40 8.99 33.67
CA ALA A 309 17.83 10.18 34.41
C ALA A 309 17.00 11.40 34.00
N GLU A 310 16.97 12.44 34.83
CA GLU A 310 16.29 13.68 34.48
C GLU A 310 16.90 14.29 33.21
N GLY A 311 16.08 14.45 32.18
CA GLY A 311 16.50 14.98 30.89
C GLY A 311 17.30 14.00 30.02
N GLY A 312 17.25 12.68 30.27
CA GLY A 312 17.92 11.68 29.43
C GLY A 312 18.22 10.38 30.15
N ILE A 313 19.47 9.92 30.08
CA ILE A 313 19.94 8.67 30.71
C ILE A 313 21.25 8.89 31.47
N SER A 314 21.57 7.97 32.36
CA SER A 314 22.89 7.83 32.96
C SER A 314 23.49 6.48 32.56
N ILE A 315 24.75 6.47 32.13
CA ILE A 315 25.50 5.27 31.77
C ILE A 315 26.97 5.48 32.13
N ASP A 316 27.63 4.46 32.68
CA ASP A 316 29.02 4.54 33.15
C ASP A 316 29.33 5.75 34.04
N GLY A 317 28.37 6.14 34.88
CA GLY A 317 28.47 7.30 35.77
C GLY A 317 28.36 8.67 35.08
N ARG A 318 28.12 8.72 33.76
CA ARG A 318 27.94 9.95 32.98
C ARG A 318 26.47 10.18 32.66
N ARG A 319 25.98 11.41 32.88
CA ARG A 319 24.66 11.83 32.38
C ARG A 319 24.74 12.22 30.91
N ILE A 320 23.76 11.78 30.14
CA ILE A 320 23.62 12.01 28.70
C ILE A 320 22.24 12.58 28.42
N GLY A 321 22.19 13.80 27.87
CA GLY A 321 20.94 14.56 27.67
C GLY A 321 20.50 14.70 26.21
N SER A 322 21.32 14.31 25.26
CA SER A 322 20.99 14.37 23.83
C SER A 322 21.51 13.15 23.07
N TYR A 323 20.95 12.91 21.88
CA TYR A 323 21.47 11.88 20.99
C TYR A 323 22.91 12.18 20.55
N GLY A 324 23.25 13.46 20.33
CA GLY A 324 24.62 13.86 20.01
C GLY A 324 25.61 13.43 21.09
N ASP A 325 25.29 13.71 22.36
CA ASP A 325 26.11 13.32 23.51
C ASP A 325 26.20 11.80 23.66
N LEU A 326 25.11 11.07 23.37
CA LEU A 326 25.11 9.61 23.37
C LEU A 326 26.08 9.07 22.33
N VAL A 327 26.03 9.60 21.11
CA VAL A 327 26.93 9.19 20.03
C VAL A 327 28.39 9.48 20.42
N ASP A 328 28.69 10.67 20.93
CA ASP A 328 30.05 11.02 21.36
C ASP A 328 30.56 10.07 22.43
N HIS A 329 29.74 9.80 23.45
CA HIS A 329 30.11 8.86 24.49
C HIS A 329 30.38 7.44 23.95
N ILE A 330 29.51 6.91 23.07
CA ILE A 330 29.71 5.60 22.45
C ILE A 330 31.03 5.57 21.67
N VAL A 331 31.33 6.62 20.90
CA VAL A 331 32.57 6.71 20.11
C VAL A 331 33.79 6.75 21.03
N ASP A 332 33.77 7.58 22.07
CA ASP A 332 34.86 7.69 23.05
C ASP A 332 35.20 6.31 23.65
N GLN A 333 34.17 5.60 24.15
CA GLN A 333 34.31 4.27 24.77
C GLN A 333 34.80 3.18 23.80
N LEU A 334 34.50 3.34 22.51
CA LEU A 334 34.95 2.39 21.49
C LEU A 334 36.39 2.67 21.02
N THR A 335 36.83 3.93 21.09
CA THR A 335 38.19 4.32 20.72
C THR A 335 39.21 4.18 21.83
N ASP A 336 38.76 4.16 23.08
CA ASP A 336 39.62 3.95 24.25
C ASP A 336 39.99 2.47 24.44
N ASP A 337 41.28 2.20 24.61
CA ASP A 337 41.80 0.82 24.66
C ASP A 337 41.35 0.06 25.91
N GLU A 338 41.08 0.75 27.02
CA GLU A 338 40.62 0.14 28.28
C GLU A 338 39.15 -0.30 28.18
N THR A 339 38.30 0.54 27.59
CA THR A 339 36.83 0.33 27.57
C THR A 339 36.33 -0.36 26.29
N ARG A 340 37.08 -0.33 25.18
CA ARG A 340 36.69 -0.95 23.89
C ARG A 340 36.31 -2.43 24.03
N SER A 341 37.06 -3.19 24.82
CA SER A 341 36.81 -4.63 24.98
C SER A 341 35.47 -4.93 25.67
N ILE A 342 35.00 -4.00 26.52
CA ILE A 342 33.72 -4.07 27.25
C ILE A 342 32.55 -3.72 26.30
N TRP A 343 32.74 -2.72 25.44
CA TRP A 343 31.69 -2.20 24.55
C TRP A 343 31.56 -2.96 23.23
N ALA A 344 32.65 -3.29 22.55
CA ALA A 344 32.65 -3.99 21.27
C ALA A 344 32.85 -5.51 21.39
N GLY A 345 33.48 -5.96 22.48
CA GLY A 345 34.00 -7.32 22.64
C GLY A 345 35.48 -7.43 22.25
N SER A 346 36.18 -8.38 22.86
CA SER A 346 37.65 -8.52 22.74
C SER A 346 38.15 -8.97 21.36
N ALA A 347 37.30 -9.57 20.54
CA ALA A 347 37.67 -10.14 19.24
C ALA A 347 37.48 -9.18 18.05
N VAL A 348 37.02 -7.94 18.27
CA VAL A 348 36.70 -6.99 17.19
C VAL A 348 37.93 -6.19 16.80
N ASN A 349 38.22 -6.12 15.49
CA ASN A 349 39.33 -5.32 14.97
C ASN A 349 39.00 -3.81 14.94
N MET A 350 40.03 -2.97 15.03
CA MET A 350 39.86 -1.52 15.07
C MET A 350 39.25 -0.93 13.78
N GLY A 351 39.50 -1.55 12.63
CA GLY A 351 38.90 -1.11 11.36
C GLY A 351 37.37 -1.20 11.38
N THR A 352 36.84 -2.24 12.01
CA THR A 352 35.41 -2.48 12.21
C THR A 352 34.81 -1.45 13.16
N VAL A 353 35.50 -1.17 14.28
CA VAL A 353 35.10 -0.14 15.23
C VAL A 353 35.06 1.24 14.55
N ASN A 354 36.09 1.60 13.78
CA ASN A 354 36.14 2.86 13.04
C ASN A 354 35.06 2.96 11.95
N ALA A 355 34.65 1.82 11.36
CA ALA A 355 33.53 1.78 10.43
C ALA A 355 32.19 2.06 11.14
N PHE A 356 31.97 1.47 12.32
CA PHE A 356 30.81 1.75 13.17
C PHE A 356 30.79 3.20 13.65
N ALA A 357 31.89 3.71 14.22
CA ALA A 357 31.99 5.06 14.78
C ALA A 357 31.70 6.15 13.75
N ARG A 358 32.25 6.04 12.52
CA ARG A 358 31.96 7.00 11.44
C ARG A 358 30.47 7.06 11.10
N ARG A 359 29.78 5.92 11.08
CA ARG A 359 28.34 5.84 10.79
C ARG A 359 27.50 6.42 11.92
N MET A 360 27.88 6.16 13.17
CA MET A 360 27.27 6.79 14.34
C MET A 360 27.44 8.31 14.34
N ILE A 361 28.64 8.82 14.01
CA ILE A 361 28.86 10.27 13.92
C ILE A 361 27.97 10.88 12.83
N ASN A 362 27.86 10.21 11.66
CA ASN A 362 27.02 10.68 10.57
C ASN A 362 25.52 10.64 10.89
N SER A 363 25.06 9.74 11.78
CA SER A 363 23.64 9.66 12.13
C SER A 363 23.18 10.83 13.01
N LYS A 364 24.08 11.55 13.69
CA LYS A 364 23.73 12.70 14.55
C LYS A 364 22.85 13.70 13.82
N ARG A 365 23.25 14.12 12.62
CA ARG A 365 22.53 15.15 11.85
C ARG A 365 21.10 14.70 11.53
N ASP A 366 20.92 13.43 11.20
CA ASP A 366 19.66 12.92 10.69
C ASP A 366 18.69 12.53 11.83
N LEU A 367 19.22 12.08 12.99
CA LEU A 367 18.42 11.49 14.08
C LEU A 367 18.30 12.35 15.34
N SER A 368 19.09 13.41 15.52
CA SER A 368 19.05 14.20 16.77
C SER A 368 17.69 14.84 17.07
N ARG A 369 16.88 15.13 16.03
CA ARG A 369 15.52 15.65 16.23
C ARG A 369 14.50 14.57 16.64
N LEU A 370 14.82 13.30 16.37
CA LEU A 370 13.97 12.15 16.64
C LEU A 370 14.29 11.48 17.97
N ILE A 371 15.57 11.45 18.38
CA ILE A 371 16.00 10.84 19.64
C ILE A 371 16.35 11.95 20.64
N ARG A 372 15.53 12.10 21.68
CA ARG A 372 15.48 13.30 22.55
C ARG A 372 15.71 12.92 24.01
N GLY A 373 16.47 13.73 24.74
CA GLY A 373 16.53 13.67 26.21
C GLY A 373 15.86 14.88 26.86
N ASP A 374 15.82 15.99 26.15
CA ASP A 374 15.32 17.29 26.58
C ASP A 374 13.79 17.43 26.61
N LEU A 375 13.07 16.55 25.91
CA LEU A 375 11.60 16.51 25.92
C LEU A 375 11.10 15.58 27.02
N ALA A 376 10.32 16.13 27.95
CA ALA A 376 9.76 15.37 29.07
C ALA A 376 8.77 14.29 28.58
N GLN A 377 8.78 13.12 29.25
CA GLN A 377 7.89 11.97 29.00
C GLN A 377 6.37 12.27 29.10
N ARG A 378 6.00 13.45 29.61
CA ARG A 378 4.60 13.79 29.97
C ARG A 378 3.71 14.10 28.77
N ARG A 379 4.27 14.33 27.57
CA ARG A 379 3.46 14.53 26.35
C ARG A 379 3.31 13.21 25.59
N PRO A 380 2.12 12.86 25.07
CA PRO A 380 1.97 11.75 24.14
C PRO A 380 2.84 12.00 22.89
N HIS A 381 3.83 11.16 22.68
CA HIS A 381 4.81 11.29 21.57
C HIS A 381 5.07 9.96 20.85
N GLN A 382 4.64 8.86 21.44
CA GLN A 382 4.73 7.54 20.82
C GLN A 382 3.67 7.42 19.72
N ILE A 383 4.08 6.91 18.57
CA ILE A 383 3.17 6.44 17.54
C ILE A 383 2.57 5.13 18.06
N LYS A 384 1.28 5.14 18.40
CA LYS A 384 0.54 3.95 18.80
C LYS A 384 -0.67 3.79 17.92
N THR A 385 -0.90 2.62 17.34
CA THR A 385 -2.12 2.41 16.53
C THR A 385 -3.29 1.86 17.36
N ALA A 386 -3.03 1.05 18.38
CA ALA A 386 -4.07 0.36 19.15
C ALA A 386 -5.08 1.32 19.82
N ASP A 387 -4.57 2.36 20.49
CA ASP A 387 -5.36 3.37 21.20
C ASP A 387 -5.53 4.68 20.39
N SER A 388 -5.28 4.61 19.08
CA SER A 388 -5.37 5.77 18.18
C SER A 388 -6.63 5.74 17.31
N ALA A 389 -6.72 6.76 16.46
CA ALA A 389 -7.70 6.86 15.39
C ALA A 389 -7.69 5.62 14.49
N GLN A 390 -8.81 5.36 13.82
CA GLN A 390 -8.93 4.29 12.81
C GLN A 390 -7.83 4.38 11.75
N VAL A 391 -7.44 5.60 11.34
CA VAL A 391 -6.31 5.85 10.44
C VAL A 391 -5.24 6.69 11.15
N THR A 392 -4.04 6.16 11.24
CA THR A 392 -2.86 6.88 11.73
C THR A 392 -1.92 7.17 10.55
N VAL A 393 -1.64 8.46 10.32
CA VAL A 393 -0.70 8.92 9.29
C VAL A 393 0.58 9.40 9.97
N VAL A 394 1.71 8.79 9.62
CA VAL A 394 3.05 9.19 10.08
C VAL A 394 3.75 9.89 8.94
N ASP A 395 3.93 11.19 9.09
CA ASP A 395 4.56 12.04 8.10
C ASP A 395 6.09 12.00 8.19
N LEU A 396 6.72 11.70 7.06
CA LEU A 396 8.16 11.50 6.93
C LEU A 396 8.80 12.40 5.86
N HIS A 397 8.01 13.19 5.12
CA HIS A 397 8.49 13.86 3.90
C HIS A 397 9.63 14.86 4.15
N ASN A 398 9.67 15.50 5.33
CA ASN A 398 10.73 16.42 5.73
C ASN A 398 11.96 15.72 6.36
N LEU A 399 11.94 14.39 6.53
CA LEU A 399 13.04 13.64 7.13
C LEU A 399 14.08 13.23 6.06
N PRO A 400 15.39 13.27 6.39
CA PRO A 400 16.43 12.61 5.59
C PRO A 400 16.19 11.10 5.47
N ASP A 401 16.76 10.47 4.43
CA ASP A 401 16.53 9.06 4.11
C ASP A 401 16.75 8.10 5.30
N ARG A 402 17.90 8.23 5.97
CA ARG A 402 18.24 7.46 7.18
C ARG A 402 17.18 7.59 8.27
N ALA A 403 16.69 8.81 8.49
CA ALA A 403 15.70 9.09 9.50
C ALA A 403 14.33 8.50 9.14
N GLN A 404 13.93 8.55 7.86
CA GLN A 404 12.72 7.86 7.40
C GLN A 404 12.81 6.35 7.64
N ARG A 405 13.95 5.72 7.30
CA ARG A 405 14.22 4.30 7.56
C ARG A 405 14.11 3.98 9.04
N PHE A 406 14.77 4.77 9.89
CA PHE A 406 14.70 4.60 11.35
C PHE A 406 13.25 4.62 11.86
N VAL A 407 12.46 5.62 11.49
CA VAL A 407 11.06 5.75 11.92
C VAL A 407 10.22 4.56 11.48
N VAL A 408 10.27 4.19 10.20
CA VAL A 408 9.51 3.05 9.68
C VAL A 408 9.90 1.77 10.40
N GLY A 409 11.21 1.50 10.50
CA GLY A 409 11.72 0.29 11.14
C GLY A 409 11.30 0.15 12.59
N VAL A 410 11.50 1.19 13.39
CA VAL A 410 11.16 1.19 14.81
C VAL A 410 9.65 1.08 15.02
N THR A 411 8.85 1.80 14.23
CA THR A 411 7.39 1.76 14.35
C THR A 411 6.85 0.36 13.99
N LEU A 412 7.30 -0.22 12.87
CA LEU A 412 6.89 -1.56 12.45
C LEU A 412 7.32 -2.64 13.45
N LYS A 413 8.56 -2.56 13.95
CA LYS A 413 9.04 -3.46 15.00
C LYS A 413 8.13 -3.42 16.22
N THR A 414 7.82 -2.21 16.71
CA THR A 414 7.03 -2.01 17.92
C THR A 414 5.63 -2.59 17.76
N GLU A 415 4.94 -2.22 16.67
CA GLU A 415 3.59 -2.71 16.37
C GLU A 415 3.55 -4.24 16.18
N PHE A 416 4.57 -4.81 15.53
CA PHE A 416 4.66 -6.26 15.34
C PHE A 416 4.93 -7.01 16.65
N GLU A 417 5.88 -6.52 17.47
CA GLU A 417 6.17 -7.10 18.80
C GLU A 417 4.96 -7.01 19.74
N GLU A 418 4.19 -5.93 19.70
CA GLU A 418 2.94 -5.79 20.47
C GLU A 418 1.89 -6.80 20.01
N LYS A 419 1.76 -7.01 18.70
CA LYS A 419 0.88 -8.05 18.14
C LYS A 419 1.30 -9.45 18.55
N GLU A 420 2.58 -9.78 18.45
CA GLU A 420 3.10 -11.07 18.90
C GLU A 420 2.84 -11.30 20.39
N LYS A 421 3.07 -10.30 21.24
CA LYS A 421 2.80 -10.38 22.69
C LYS A 421 1.32 -10.56 23.00
N SER A 422 0.43 -9.90 22.25
CA SER A 422 -1.02 -10.06 22.43
C SER A 422 -1.49 -11.47 22.11
N GLY A 423 -0.79 -12.18 21.21
CA GLY A 423 -1.13 -13.52 20.75
C GLY A 423 -2.42 -13.61 19.94
N THR A 424 -3.05 -12.47 19.60
CA THR A 424 -4.31 -12.43 18.86
C THR A 424 -4.16 -11.73 17.51
N GLY A 425 -4.83 -12.28 16.49
CA GLY A 425 -4.88 -11.68 15.15
C GLY A 425 -5.82 -10.46 15.04
N ARG A 426 -6.29 -9.93 16.17
CA ARG A 426 -7.24 -8.82 16.25
C ARG A 426 -6.78 -7.77 17.26
N PRO A 427 -7.15 -6.48 17.11
CA PRO A 427 -7.74 -5.88 15.90
C PRO A 427 -6.86 -6.02 14.66
N LEU A 428 -7.41 -5.88 13.46
CA LEU A 428 -6.59 -5.84 12.25
C LEU A 428 -5.74 -4.56 12.20
N LEU A 429 -4.50 -4.66 11.74
CA LEU A 429 -3.62 -3.53 11.45
C LEU A 429 -3.19 -3.55 9.98
N PHE A 430 -3.69 -2.60 9.20
CA PHE A 430 -3.29 -2.38 7.81
C PHE A 430 -2.10 -1.42 7.77
N VAL A 431 -0.97 -1.89 7.27
CA VAL A 431 0.27 -1.08 7.14
C VAL A 431 0.43 -0.65 5.69
N VAL A 432 0.34 0.64 5.40
CA VAL A 432 0.55 1.20 4.06
C VAL A 432 1.96 1.79 3.97
N LEU A 433 2.78 1.23 3.09
CA LEU A 433 4.17 1.64 2.89
C LEU A 433 4.45 1.90 1.41
N ASP A 434 4.70 3.16 1.05
CA ASP A 434 5.15 3.55 -0.30
C ASP A 434 6.68 3.43 -0.42
N GLU A 435 7.18 3.33 -1.65
CA GLU A 435 8.60 3.07 -1.96
C GLU A 435 9.15 1.82 -1.23
N LEU A 436 8.42 0.69 -1.30
CA LEU A 436 8.78 -0.55 -0.59
C LEU A 436 10.21 -1.03 -0.90
N ASN A 437 10.73 -0.78 -2.11
CA ASN A 437 12.10 -1.11 -2.52
C ASN A 437 13.16 -0.36 -1.67
N LYS A 438 12.84 0.81 -1.11
CA LYS A 438 13.69 1.50 -0.15
C LYS A 438 13.87 0.71 1.15
N TYR A 439 12.79 0.12 1.65
CA TYR A 439 12.74 -0.51 2.98
C TYR A 439 13.04 -2.01 2.96
N ALA A 440 12.67 -2.69 1.86
CA ALA A 440 12.96 -4.09 1.61
C ALA A 440 13.48 -4.30 0.18
N PRO A 441 14.69 -3.81 -0.12
CA PRO A 441 15.31 -3.97 -1.44
C PRO A 441 15.51 -5.46 -1.77
N ARG A 442 15.59 -5.76 -3.07
CA ARG A 442 15.84 -7.13 -3.58
C ARG A 442 17.09 -7.74 -2.99
N GLU A 443 18.17 -6.97 -2.96
CA GLU A 443 19.48 -7.37 -2.45
C GLU A 443 19.82 -6.62 -1.16
N GLY A 444 20.83 -7.09 -0.43
CA GLY A 444 21.19 -6.57 0.88
C GLY A 444 20.29 -7.08 2.03
N SER A 445 20.73 -6.77 3.25
CA SER A 445 20.02 -7.08 4.49
C SER A 445 19.92 -5.83 5.37
N SER A 446 18.79 -5.65 6.03
CA SER A 446 18.56 -4.61 7.02
C SER A 446 17.53 -5.08 8.06
N PRO A 447 17.56 -4.56 9.30
CA PRO A 447 16.54 -4.89 10.30
C PRO A 447 15.10 -4.61 9.83
N ILE A 448 14.91 -3.59 8.99
CA ILE A 448 13.59 -3.24 8.43
C ILE A 448 13.11 -4.30 7.46
N LYS A 449 14.00 -4.78 6.58
CA LYS A 449 13.71 -5.84 5.61
C LYS A 449 13.33 -7.14 6.34
N GLU A 450 14.02 -7.46 7.43
CA GLU A 450 13.69 -8.63 8.27
C GLU A 450 12.29 -8.53 8.87
N VAL A 451 11.92 -7.38 9.46
CA VAL A 451 10.55 -7.15 9.98
C VAL A 451 9.50 -7.23 8.87
N LEU A 452 9.77 -6.66 7.68
CA LEU A 452 8.84 -6.73 6.55
C LEU A 452 8.70 -8.16 6.00
N LEU A 453 9.76 -8.96 6.02
CA LEU A 453 9.72 -10.39 5.69
C LEU A 453 8.87 -11.17 6.69
N ASP A 454 9.05 -10.92 7.98
CA ASP A 454 8.23 -11.53 9.03
C ASP A 454 6.75 -11.15 8.89
N ILE A 455 6.44 -9.88 8.57
CA ILE A 455 5.08 -9.45 8.25
C ILE A 455 4.55 -10.21 7.04
N ALA A 456 5.31 -10.29 5.95
CA ALA A 456 4.87 -10.95 4.72
C ALA A 456 4.59 -12.46 4.91
N GLU A 457 5.29 -13.11 5.83
CA GLU A 457 5.21 -14.57 6.03
C GLU A 457 4.26 -14.98 7.15
N ARG A 458 4.29 -14.23 8.25
CA ARG A 458 3.59 -14.56 9.49
C ARG A 458 2.55 -13.50 9.88
N GLY A 459 2.66 -12.27 9.35
CA GLY A 459 1.81 -11.13 9.72
C GLY A 459 0.32 -11.41 9.58
N ARG A 460 -0.10 -12.23 8.59
CA ARG A 460 -1.50 -12.65 8.45
C ARG A 460 -2.08 -13.26 9.73
N SER A 461 -1.31 -14.10 10.42
CA SER A 461 -1.76 -14.79 11.64
C SER A 461 -1.86 -13.85 12.85
N LEU A 462 -1.11 -12.75 12.80
CA LEU A 462 -1.07 -11.69 13.80
C LEU A 462 -2.02 -10.53 13.46
N GLY A 463 -2.76 -10.64 12.36
CA GLY A 463 -3.67 -9.58 11.90
C GLY A 463 -2.96 -8.34 11.36
N VAL A 464 -1.68 -8.44 10.99
CA VAL A 464 -0.90 -7.36 10.38
C VAL A 464 -0.89 -7.56 8.87
N ILE A 465 -1.48 -6.61 8.14
CA ILE A 465 -1.70 -6.67 6.70
C ILE A 465 -0.92 -5.55 6.00
N LEU A 466 0.21 -5.90 5.38
CA LEU A 466 0.98 -5.01 4.51
C LEU A 466 0.24 -4.67 3.19
N ILE A 467 0.10 -3.39 2.91
CA ILE A 467 -0.23 -2.80 1.61
C ILE A 467 1.02 -2.07 1.13
N GLY A 468 1.85 -2.76 0.36
CA GLY A 468 3.11 -2.25 -0.16
C GLY A 468 2.94 -1.61 -1.53
N ALA A 469 3.53 -0.43 -1.73
CA ALA A 469 3.61 0.22 -3.03
C ALA A 469 5.07 0.44 -3.45
N GLN A 470 5.36 0.18 -4.73
CA GLN A 470 6.69 0.33 -5.31
C GLN A 470 6.60 0.74 -6.78
N GLN A 471 7.67 1.32 -7.32
CA GLN A 471 7.74 1.58 -8.76
C GLN A 471 7.99 0.29 -9.54
N THR A 472 8.92 -0.50 -9.03
CA THR A 472 9.52 -1.69 -9.63
C THR A 472 9.43 -2.85 -8.63
N ALA A 473 8.52 -3.80 -8.86
CA ALA A 473 8.47 -5.02 -8.04
C ALA A 473 9.75 -5.85 -8.17
N SER A 474 10.46 -5.75 -9.29
CA SER A 474 11.73 -6.46 -9.49
C SER A 474 12.84 -5.98 -8.53
N GLU A 475 12.74 -4.77 -7.98
CA GLU A 475 13.71 -4.20 -7.03
C GLU A 475 13.35 -4.45 -5.56
N VAL A 476 12.24 -5.14 -5.29
CA VAL A 476 11.80 -5.51 -3.93
C VAL A 476 12.20 -6.94 -3.63
N GLU A 477 12.43 -7.25 -2.35
CA GLU A 477 12.59 -8.62 -1.87
C GLU A 477 11.46 -9.52 -2.36
N ARG A 478 11.83 -10.57 -3.10
CA ARG A 478 10.90 -11.40 -3.86
C ARG A 478 9.83 -12.03 -2.96
N ARG A 479 10.21 -12.49 -1.76
CA ARG A 479 9.29 -13.16 -0.82
C ARG A 479 8.13 -12.26 -0.41
N ILE A 480 8.35 -10.95 -0.27
CA ILE A 480 7.30 -9.99 0.10
C ILE A 480 6.27 -9.85 -1.05
N VAL A 481 6.74 -9.71 -2.28
CA VAL A 481 5.88 -9.60 -3.47
C VAL A 481 5.13 -10.91 -3.72
N THR A 482 5.80 -12.06 -3.60
CA THR A 482 5.17 -13.36 -3.88
C THR A 482 4.14 -13.77 -2.85
N ASN A 483 4.35 -13.40 -1.57
CA ASN A 483 3.40 -13.66 -0.48
C ASN A 483 2.18 -12.74 -0.50
N SER A 484 2.18 -11.69 -1.33
CA SER A 484 0.99 -10.85 -1.53
C SER A 484 -0.07 -11.59 -2.34
N ALA A 485 -1.20 -11.87 -1.68
CA ALA A 485 -2.37 -12.51 -2.29
C ALA A 485 -2.96 -11.64 -3.40
N ILE A 486 -2.97 -10.32 -3.20
CA ILE A 486 -3.49 -9.37 -4.17
C ILE A 486 -2.32 -8.63 -4.82
N ARG A 487 -2.29 -8.63 -6.15
CA ARG A 487 -1.27 -7.94 -6.95
C ARG A 487 -1.93 -6.93 -7.85
N VAL A 488 -1.45 -5.70 -7.77
CA VAL A 488 -2.05 -4.55 -8.42
C VAL A 488 -0.98 -3.88 -9.26
N VAL A 489 -1.33 -3.57 -10.50
CA VAL A 489 -0.40 -2.97 -11.47
C VAL A 489 -1.04 -1.74 -12.08
N GLY A 490 -0.42 -0.58 -11.88
CA GLY A 490 -0.72 0.64 -12.61
C GLY A 490 0.05 0.69 -13.93
N ARG A 491 0.49 1.89 -14.32
CA ARG A 491 1.32 2.05 -15.51
C ARG A 491 2.72 1.48 -15.28
N LEU A 492 3.25 0.66 -16.20
CA LEU A 492 4.60 0.08 -16.12
C LEU A 492 5.56 0.69 -17.14
N ASP A 493 6.84 0.65 -16.81
CA ASP A 493 7.92 0.82 -17.79
C ASP A 493 8.08 -0.45 -18.65
N PRO A 494 8.41 -0.37 -19.95
CA PRO A 494 8.56 -1.54 -20.81
C PRO A 494 9.57 -2.58 -20.31
N ALA A 495 10.71 -2.16 -19.73
CA ALA A 495 11.70 -3.08 -19.20
C ALA A 495 11.16 -3.83 -17.98
N GLU A 496 10.47 -3.11 -17.09
CA GLU A 496 9.86 -3.69 -15.90
C GLU A 496 8.70 -4.65 -16.25
N ALA A 497 7.85 -4.31 -17.22
CA ALA A 497 6.73 -5.16 -17.65
C ALA A 497 7.18 -6.53 -18.21
N SER A 498 8.41 -6.63 -18.69
CA SER A 498 8.99 -7.89 -19.18
C SER A 498 9.49 -8.82 -18.07
N ARG A 499 9.56 -8.35 -16.82
CA ARG A 499 10.13 -9.09 -15.70
C ARG A 499 9.22 -10.23 -15.22
N PRO A 500 9.78 -11.36 -14.71
CA PRO A 500 9.02 -12.50 -14.23
C PRO A 500 8.01 -12.19 -13.13
N GLU A 501 8.26 -11.14 -12.33
CA GLU A 501 7.37 -10.65 -11.27
C GLU A 501 5.97 -10.27 -11.80
N TYR A 502 5.84 -9.95 -13.09
CA TYR A 502 4.57 -9.65 -13.78
C TYR A 502 4.06 -10.80 -14.66
N GLY A 503 4.59 -12.01 -14.50
CA GLY A 503 4.18 -13.18 -15.28
C GLY A 503 2.70 -13.56 -15.12
N PHE A 504 2.03 -13.05 -14.08
CA PHE A 504 0.59 -13.21 -13.88
C PHE A 504 -0.27 -12.34 -14.82
N LEU A 505 0.31 -11.31 -15.45
CA LEU A 505 -0.38 -10.49 -16.44
C LEU A 505 -0.26 -11.14 -17.83
N PRO A 506 -1.39 -11.43 -18.52
CA PRO A 506 -1.37 -11.85 -19.91
C PRO A 506 -0.63 -10.84 -20.82
N PRO A 507 -0.04 -11.28 -21.95
CA PRO A 507 0.71 -10.40 -22.85
C PRO A 507 -0.02 -9.13 -23.25
N ALA A 508 -1.30 -9.22 -23.61
CA ALA A 508 -2.12 -8.07 -23.98
C ALA A 508 -2.30 -7.08 -22.80
N MET A 509 -2.50 -7.57 -21.57
CA MET A 509 -2.59 -6.71 -20.39
C MET A 509 -1.25 -6.06 -20.05
N ARG A 510 -0.12 -6.75 -20.24
CA ARG A 510 1.21 -6.14 -20.07
C ARG A 510 1.45 -4.99 -21.04
N GLN A 511 1.07 -5.16 -22.31
CA GLN A 511 1.16 -4.07 -23.31
C GLN A 511 0.26 -2.88 -22.91
N ARG A 512 -0.95 -3.16 -22.42
CA ARG A 512 -1.87 -2.12 -21.94
C ARG A 512 -1.37 -1.41 -20.69
N ALA A 513 -0.66 -2.11 -19.79
CA ALA A 513 -0.04 -1.50 -18.63
C ALA A 513 0.99 -0.42 -19.02
N LEU A 514 1.60 -0.49 -20.21
CA LEU A 514 2.50 0.59 -20.70
C LEU A 514 1.75 1.89 -21.03
N LEU A 515 0.47 1.77 -21.38
CA LEU A 515 -0.40 2.84 -21.87
C LEU A 515 -1.52 3.19 -20.88
N ALA A 516 -1.48 2.64 -19.66
CA ALA A 516 -2.52 2.85 -18.66
C ALA A 516 -2.65 4.33 -18.29
N ARG A 517 -3.90 4.81 -18.24
CA ARG A 517 -4.23 6.17 -17.84
C ARG A 517 -4.24 6.28 -16.31
N PRO A 518 -4.08 7.48 -15.73
CA PRO A 518 -4.37 7.70 -14.32
C PRO A 518 -5.75 7.15 -13.94
N GLY A 519 -5.83 6.44 -12.82
CA GLY A 519 -7.04 5.78 -12.34
C GLY A 519 -7.25 4.35 -12.84
N THR A 520 -6.53 3.90 -13.88
CA THR A 520 -6.62 2.51 -14.37
C THR A 520 -5.62 1.59 -13.67
N MET A 521 -6.12 0.49 -13.11
CA MET A 521 -5.32 -0.55 -12.44
C MET A 521 -5.64 -1.93 -12.99
N PHE A 522 -4.66 -2.82 -13.04
CA PHE A 522 -4.83 -4.25 -13.32
C PHE A 522 -4.68 -5.01 -12.01
N VAL A 523 -5.72 -5.74 -11.60
CA VAL A 523 -5.79 -6.38 -10.28
C VAL A 523 -5.92 -7.89 -10.44
N ASN A 524 -5.02 -8.62 -9.81
CA ASN A 524 -5.04 -10.07 -9.71
C ASN A 524 -5.33 -10.47 -8.26
N GLN A 525 -6.21 -11.46 -8.09
CA GLN A 525 -6.51 -12.08 -6.79
C GLN A 525 -6.72 -13.60 -6.97
N PRO A 526 -6.57 -14.42 -5.93
CA PRO A 526 -6.54 -15.88 -6.08
C PRO A 526 -7.85 -16.51 -6.60
N ASP A 527 -9.01 -15.94 -6.24
CA ASP A 527 -10.31 -16.50 -6.64
C ASP A 527 -10.68 -16.19 -8.11
N ILE A 528 -9.92 -15.31 -8.79
CA ILE A 528 -10.17 -14.96 -10.20
C ILE A 528 -8.96 -15.40 -11.03
N PRO A 529 -9.14 -16.29 -12.02
CA PRO A 529 -8.02 -16.87 -12.77
C PRO A 529 -7.35 -15.90 -13.74
N VAL A 530 -7.99 -14.76 -14.02
CA VAL A 530 -7.47 -13.71 -14.91
C VAL A 530 -7.43 -12.38 -14.17
N PRO A 531 -6.40 -11.55 -14.36
CA PRO A 531 -6.39 -10.20 -13.83
C PRO A 531 -7.53 -9.37 -14.43
N LEU A 532 -8.09 -8.45 -13.66
CA LEU A 532 -9.15 -7.55 -14.10
C LEU A 532 -8.64 -6.12 -14.23
N CYS A 533 -9.03 -5.44 -15.30
CA CYS A 533 -8.81 -4.01 -15.46
C CYS A 533 -9.91 -3.24 -14.74
N VAL A 534 -9.53 -2.36 -13.81
CA VAL A 534 -10.44 -1.57 -12.99
C VAL A 534 -10.11 -0.09 -13.06
N GLU A 535 -11.16 0.74 -12.99
CA GLU A 535 -11.07 2.17 -12.79
C GLU A 535 -11.68 2.49 -11.42
N PHE A 536 -11.00 3.30 -10.60
CA PHE A 536 -11.48 3.69 -9.27
C PHE A 536 -11.80 5.19 -9.21
N PRO A 537 -12.78 5.61 -8.39
CA PRO A 537 -13.25 6.98 -8.38
C PRO A 537 -12.19 7.96 -7.85
N PHE A 538 -12.34 9.22 -8.24
CA PHE A 538 -11.56 10.30 -7.66
C PHE A 538 -11.80 10.37 -6.13
N PRO A 539 -10.79 10.68 -5.30
CA PRO A 539 -10.92 10.68 -3.85
C PRO A 539 -12.01 11.63 -3.32
N ALA A 540 -12.86 11.14 -2.41
CA ALA A 540 -13.85 11.96 -1.71
C ALA A 540 -13.24 12.79 -0.56
N TRP A 541 -12.01 12.48 -0.18
CA TRP A 541 -11.17 13.24 0.74
C TRP A 541 -10.18 14.12 -0.02
N ALA A 542 -9.71 15.16 0.64
CA ALA A 542 -8.67 16.02 0.10
C ALA A 542 -7.35 15.26 0.03
N THR A 543 -6.71 15.34 -1.13
CA THR A 543 -5.35 14.85 -1.35
C THR A 543 -4.35 15.99 -1.46
N ARG A 544 -4.78 17.24 -1.30
CA ARG A 544 -3.92 18.44 -1.28
C ARG A 544 -4.56 19.51 -0.41
N LYS A 545 -3.73 20.40 0.15
CA LYS A 545 -4.24 21.58 0.88
C LYS A 545 -5.21 22.43 0.05
N SER A 546 -4.93 22.62 -1.24
CA SER A 546 -5.72 23.50 -2.12
C SER A 546 -7.13 22.99 -2.44
N GLU A 547 -7.41 21.70 -2.18
CA GLU A 547 -8.73 21.08 -2.33
C GLU A 547 -9.35 20.67 -0.99
N SER A 548 -8.70 21.03 0.11
CA SER A 548 -9.20 20.78 1.46
C SER A 548 -10.41 21.67 1.75
N GLY A 549 -11.54 21.03 2.03
CA GLY A 549 -12.69 21.69 2.63
C GLY A 549 -12.47 22.00 4.12
N PRO A 550 -13.54 22.36 4.86
CA PRO A 550 -13.43 22.72 6.27
C PRO A 550 -12.87 21.55 7.11
N PRO A 551 -12.06 21.83 8.14
CA PRO A 551 -11.50 20.80 9.00
C PRO A 551 -12.60 20.09 9.81
N PRO A 552 -12.36 18.83 10.24
CA PRO A 552 -13.28 18.12 11.13
C PRO A 552 -13.52 18.89 12.43
N VAL A 553 -14.74 18.79 12.97
CA VAL A 553 -15.13 19.47 14.23
C VAL A 553 -14.29 19.00 15.43
N GLU A 554 -13.85 17.74 15.43
CA GLU A 554 -12.99 17.19 16.50
C GLU A 554 -11.57 17.76 16.48
N THR A 555 -11.03 18.09 15.29
CA THR A 555 -9.73 18.76 15.13
C THR A 555 -9.71 20.14 15.80
N LEU A 556 -10.87 20.81 15.90
CA LEU A 556 -11.02 22.09 16.59
C LEU A 556 -11.06 21.96 18.13
N ARG A 557 -11.38 20.78 18.69
CA ARG A 557 -11.44 20.57 20.15
C ARG A 557 -10.05 20.33 20.77
N SER A 558 -9.11 19.75 20.01
CA SER A 558 -7.70 19.60 20.41
C SER A 558 -7.04 20.96 20.74
N ILE A 559 -7.54 22.06 20.16
CA ILE A 559 -7.09 23.43 20.41
C ILE A 559 -7.28 23.87 21.88
N VAL A 560 -8.25 23.29 22.59
CA VAL A 560 -8.67 23.80 23.92
C VAL A 560 -8.22 22.91 25.08
N GLN A 561 -7.76 21.68 24.83
CA GLN A 561 -7.37 20.73 25.90
C GLN A 561 -5.86 20.50 26.03
N GLY A 562 -5.03 20.94 25.08
CA GLY A 562 -3.58 20.73 25.12
C GLY A 562 -2.77 21.79 25.88
N ALA A 563 -3.38 22.93 26.20
CA ALA A 563 -2.78 23.98 27.03
C ALA A 563 -3.76 24.34 28.13
N ASP A 564 -3.51 23.89 29.36
CA ASP A 564 -4.09 24.55 30.52
C ASP A 564 -3.56 26.00 30.51
N PRO A 565 -4.41 27.01 30.26
CA PRO A 565 -3.97 28.40 30.20
C PRO A 565 -3.42 28.89 31.55
N PHE A 566 -3.70 28.17 32.64
CA PHE A 566 -3.31 28.52 34.00
C PHE A 566 -2.00 27.86 34.45
N ALA A 567 -1.45 26.90 33.70
CA ALA A 567 -0.17 26.26 34.04
C ALA A 567 1.04 27.21 33.88
N VAL A 568 0.88 28.38 33.24
CA VAL A 568 1.95 29.36 32.97
C VAL A 568 2.01 30.48 34.03
N ILE A 569 1.01 30.61 34.92
CA ILE A 569 0.90 31.78 35.83
C ILE A 569 1.36 31.48 37.27
N GLY A 570 1.62 30.21 37.63
CA GLY A 570 1.98 29.83 39.01
C GLY A 570 3.41 30.15 39.48
N GLY A 571 4.21 30.86 38.68
CA GLY A 571 5.66 30.93 38.89
C GLY A 571 6.32 32.25 38.53
N ARG A 572 5.84 33.39 39.04
CA ARG A 572 6.69 34.55 39.38
C ARG A 572 5.88 35.73 39.95
N ALA A 573 6.50 36.34 40.97
CA ALA A 573 6.36 37.71 41.45
C ALA A 573 5.15 38.05 42.34
N GLY A 574 5.44 38.18 43.64
CA GLY A 574 4.89 39.29 44.41
C GLY A 574 5.62 40.59 44.04
N GLY A 575 4.97 41.72 44.32
CA GLY A 575 5.55 43.05 44.23
C GLY A 575 4.67 44.05 43.48
N ASP A 576 3.94 44.83 44.28
CA ASP A 576 3.51 46.22 44.14
C ASP A 576 2.60 46.70 42.99
N ASP A 577 1.56 47.39 43.48
CA ASP A 577 0.79 48.51 42.93
C ASP A 577 1.44 49.28 41.76
N ASP A 578 0.65 49.52 40.70
CA ASP A 578 0.26 50.90 40.36
C ASP A 578 -0.76 50.95 39.20
N ASP A 579 -1.60 51.98 39.28
CA ASP A 579 -2.76 52.34 38.45
C ASP A 579 -2.57 52.35 36.92
N ILE A 580 -3.64 51.99 36.22
CA ILE A 580 -3.84 52.26 34.78
C ILE A 580 -4.94 53.33 34.64
N PRO A 581 -4.69 54.43 33.91
CA PRO A 581 -5.76 55.17 33.25
C PRO A 581 -5.72 54.97 31.72
N PHE A 582 -6.85 54.48 31.22
CA PHE A 582 -7.36 54.39 29.83
C PHE A 582 -6.86 53.28 28.91
#